data_AF-A0A4R4QHL7-F1
#
_entry.id   AF-A0A4R4QHL7-F1
#
_cell.length_a   1.000
_cell.length_b   1.000
_cell.length_c   1.000
_cell.angle_alpha   90.00
_cell.angle_beta   90.00
_cell.angle_gamma   90.00
#
_symmetry.space_group_name_H-M   'P 1'
#
loop_
_entity.id
_entity.type
_entity.pdbx_description
1 polymer ?
#
loop_
_entity_poly.entity_id
_entity_poly.type
_entity_poly.pdbx_seq_one_letter_code
_entity_poly.pdbx_strand_id
1 'polypeptide(L)'
;MTPAPTIKIMVICLPDDLPAQALTTHQLDTHFGVTGTLTALYWATPRLRPWQRHQLIRARKGQPTMCAGGPVRLLDLPGLRHAAAVGAGIRHQLWQQIVHGTRPATPWPVFESRHLTDPDRYPLDRASEDFHAQPRVHAMRLHAATSPGAGHLSVGELEMYQAGQVAYQHYRAASAVAGDAMLTADGHHLAPASDALAHRITYLEQALAHLDTVGPEQRLLAVSL
;
A
#
# COMPACT_ATOMS: atom_id res chain seq x y z
N MET A 1 -2.10 18.06 -16.77
CA MET A 1 -1.03 17.18 -16.27
C MET A 1 -1.64 16.32 -15.17
N THR A 2 -1.38 15.03 -15.13
CA THR A 2 -1.89 14.15 -14.06
C THR A 2 -0.92 14.21 -12.87
N PRO A 3 -1.39 14.44 -11.64
CA PRO A 3 -0.52 14.47 -10.47
C PRO A 3 0.15 13.10 -10.27
N ALA A 4 1.42 13.13 -9.87
CA ALA A 4 2.19 11.93 -9.58
C ALA A 4 1.55 11.16 -8.41
N PRO A 5 1.60 9.81 -8.42
CA PRO A 5 1.07 9.01 -7.35
C PRO A 5 1.84 9.20 -6.05
N THR A 6 1.13 9.12 -4.92
CA THR A 6 1.76 9.01 -3.61
C THR A 6 2.23 7.57 -3.39
N ILE A 7 3.54 7.36 -3.38
CA ILE A 7 4.19 6.07 -3.10
C ILE A 7 4.85 6.15 -1.72
N LYS A 8 4.39 5.35 -0.76
CA LYS A 8 5.00 5.28 0.58
C LYS A 8 5.91 4.08 0.72
N ILE A 9 5.51 2.95 0.13
CA ILE A 9 6.28 1.71 0.17
C ILE A 9 6.51 1.21 -1.24
N MET A 10 7.77 1.08 -1.64
CA MET A 10 8.18 0.38 -2.85
C MET A 10 8.66 -1.03 -2.49
N VAL A 11 8.16 -2.02 -3.21
CA VAL A 11 8.68 -3.40 -3.17
C VAL A 11 9.69 -3.61 -4.29
N ILE A 12 10.87 -4.11 -3.97
CA ILE A 12 11.92 -4.40 -4.94
C ILE A 12 12.09 -5.93 -5.01
N CYS A 13 11.96 -6.48 -6.21
CA CYS A 13 12.35 -7.84 -6.52
C CYS A 13 13.84 -7.82 -6.86
N LEU A 14 14.67 -8.42 -6.00
CA LEU A 14 16.11 -8.42 -6.21
C LEU A 14 16.50 -9.45 -7.27
N PRO A 15 17.47 -9.14 -8.15
CA PRO A 15 18.08 -10.15 -9.00
C PRO A 15 18.81 -11.20 -8.13
N ASP A 16 18.93 -12.41 -8.66
CA ASP A 16 19.43 -13.58 -7.91
C ASP A 16 20.87 -13.39 -7.40
N ASP A 17 21.66 -12.57 -8.10
CA ASP A 17 23.11 -12.46 -7.89
C ASP A 17 23.52 -11.45 -6.80
N LEU A 18 22.58 -10.66 -6.28
CA LEU A 18 22.93 -9.52 -5.42
C LEU A 18 23.14 -9.94 -3.96
N PRO A 19 24.34 -9.87 -3.34
CA PRO A 19 24.52 -10.32 -1.97
C PRO A 19 23.67 -9.50 -0.96
N ALA A 20 23.13 -10.15 0.07
CA ALA A 20 22.27 -9.48 1.07
C ALA A 20 23.00 -8.36 1.84
N GLN A 21 24.34 -8.44 1.95
CA GLN A 21 25.20 -7.43 2.54
C GLN A 21 25.29 -6.15 1.70
N ALA A 22 24.91 -6.20 0.43
CA ALA A 22 24.88 -5.05 -0.48
C ALA A 22 23.56 -4.24 -0.40
N LEU A 23 22.72 -4.48 0.60
CA LEU A 23 21.42 -3.80 0.76
C LEU A 23 21.49 -2.74 1.86
N THR A 24 22.35 -1.73 1.67
CA THR A 24 22.36 -0.49 2.46
C THR A 24 21.55 0.60 1.75
N THR A 25 21.13 1.65 2.49
CA THR A 25 20.39 2.80 1.89
C THR A 25 21.15 3.44 0.72
N HIS A 26 22.47 3.60 0.82
CA HIS A 26 23.28 4.11 -0.28
C HIS A 26 23.25 3.19 -1.51
N GLN A 27 23.25 1.87 -1.30
CA GLN A 27 23.23 0.90 -2.38
C GLN A 27 21.85 0.77 -3.03
N LEU A 28 20.75 1.05 -2.32
CA LEU A 28 19.42 1.15 -2.93
C LEU A 28 19.38 2.25 -3.99
N ASP A 29 19.94 3.41 -3.65
CA ASP A 29 20.02 4.55 -4.58
C ASP A 29 20.95 4.23 -5.76
N THR A 30 22.14 3.69 -5.47
CA THR A 30 23.16 3.41 -6.49
C THR A 30 22.74 2.29 -7.47
N HIS A 31 22.13 1.21 -6.99
CA HIS A 31 21.83 0.03 -7.81
C HIS A 31 20.41 -0.01 -8.37
N PHE A 32 19.46 0.64 -7.69
CA PHE A 32 18.05 0.58 -8.07
C PHE A 32 17.44 1.95 -8.34
N GLY A 33 18.17 3.06 -8.13
CA GLY A 33 17.62 4.41 -8.26
C GLY A 33 16.53 4.73 -7.23
N VAL A 34 16.54 4.01 -6.11
CA VAL A 34 15.51 4.15 -5.06
C VAL A 34 16.11 4.79 -3.82
N THR A 35 15.79 6.06 -3.61
CA THR A 35 16.13 6.77 -2.37
C THR A 35 15.09 6.42 -1.29
N GLY A 36 15.49 5.72 -0.23
CA GLY A 36 14.57 5.37 0.86
C GLY A 36 15.20 4.53 1.97
N THR A 37 14.37 4.06 2.90
CA THR A 37 14.81 3.26 4.05
C THR A 37 14.14 1.89 4.08
N LEU A 38 14.93 0.84 4.31
CA LEU A 38 14.38 -0.51 4.47
C LEU A 38 13.38 -0.54 5.63
N THR A 39 12.14 -0.91 5.33
CA THR A 39 11.02 -0.90 6.27
C THR A 39 10.45 -2.30 6.44
N ALA A 40 9.94 -2.61 7.63
CA ALA A 40 9.38 -3.93 7.90
C ALA A 40 7.98 -4.03 7.31
N LEU A 41 7.83 -4.83 6.25
CA LEU A 41 6.55 -5.10 5.58
C LEU A 41 6.12 -6.56 5.76
N TYR A 42 7.06 -7.49 5.69
CA TYR A 42 6.76 -8.92 5.59
C TYR A 42 6.84 -9.65 6.92
N TRP A 43 6.06 -10.73 7.01
CA TRP A 43 6.19 -11.74 8.04
C TRP A 43 7.09 -12.87 7.55
N ALA A 44 7.96 -13.37 8.42
CA ALA A 44 8.63 -14.63 8.16
C ALA A 44 7.64 -15.79 8.32
N THR A 45 7.84 -16.86 7.53
CA THR A 45 7.06 -18.09 7.65
C THR A 45 7.11 -18.65 9.08
N PRO A 46 5.99 -19.17 9.62
CA PRO A 46 5.98 -19.76 10.96
C PRO A 46 6.91 -20.97 11.10
N ARG A 47 7.33 -21.56 9.97
CA ARG A 47 8.29 -22.69 9.92
C ARG A 47 9.74 -22.24 9.83
N LEU A 48 10.04 -20.95 10.03
CA LEU A 48 11.39 -20.40 9.93
C LEU A 48 12.32 -21.08 10.94
N ARG A 49 13.36 -21.74 10.43
CA ARG A 49 14.38 -22.36 11.29
C ARG A 49 15.37 -21.31 11.79
N PRO A 50 15.95 -21.45 13.00
CA PRO A 50 16.84 -20.43 13.57
C PRO A 50 18.00 -20.03 12.65
N TRP A 51 18.60 -21.01 11.97
CA TRP A 51 19.68 -20.73 11.02
C TRP A 51 19.20 -20.07 9.74
N GLN A 52 17.93 -20.16 9.32
CA GLN A 52 17.45 -19.45 8.13
C GLN A 52 17.26 -17.95 8.37
N ARG A 53 17.26 -17.52 9.65
CA ARG A 53 17.03 -16.12 10.02
C ARG A 53 18.05 -15.16 9.41
N HIS A 54 19.29 -15.59 9.15
CA HIS A 54 20.30 -14.74 8.50
C HIS A 54 19.97 -14.41 7.03
N GLN A 55 19.04 -15.14 6.40
CA GLN A 55 18.60 -14.88 5.04
C GLN A 55 17.51 -13.80 4.97
N LEU A 56 16.93 -13.43 6.12
CA LEU A 56 15.95 -12.36 6.21
C LEU A 56 16.63 -11.01 6.37
N ILE A 57 16.07 -9.99 5.74
CA ILE A 57 16.62 -8.63 5.72
C ILE A 57 15.95 -7.82 6.83
N ARG A 58 16.75 -7.23 7.73
CA ARG A 58 16.30 -6.46 8.91
C ARG A 58 15.22 -7.18 9.76
N ALA A 59 15.39 -8.48 9.99
CA ALA A 59 14.45 -9.26 10.80
C ALA A 59 14.42 -8.82 12.28
N ARG A 60 13.25 -8.39 12.76
CA ARG A 60 13.02 -7.95 14.14
C ARG A 60 12.63 -9.14 15.03
N LYS A 61 12.98 -9.09 16.31
CA LYS A 61 12.51 -10.08 17.28
C LYS A 61 11.00 -9.92 17.47
N GLY A 62 10.25 -11.02 17.50
CA GLY A 62 8.79 -11.02 17.64
C GLY A 62 8.12 -12.24 17.02
N GLN A 63 6.83 -12.43 17.34
CA GLN A 63 5.96 -13.44 16.74
C GLN A 63 4.68 -12.74 16.24
N PRO A 64 4.43 -12.68 14.92
CA PRO A 64 5.31 -13.15 13.85
C PRO A 64 6.62 -12.35 13.78
N THR A 65 7.68 -12.96 13.23
CA THR A 65 8.94 -12.24 12.97
C THR A 65 8.73 -11.30 11.79
N MET A 66 8.73 -9.99 12.05
CA MET A 66 8.69 -8.95 11.03
C MET A 66 10.05 -8.79 10.36
N CYS A 67 10.09 -8.57 9.05
CA CYS A 67 11.31 -8.28 8.30
C CYS A 67 11.04 -7.32 7.14
N ALA A 68 12.10 -6.69 6.63
CA ALA A 68 12.02 -5.85 5.44
C ALA A 68 11.99 -6.66 4.15
N GLY A 69 12.40 -7.93 4.19
CA GLY A 69 12.50 -8.74 2.99
C GLY A 69 13.21 -10.06 3.24
N GLY A 70 13.36 -10.84 2.17
CA GLY A 70 14.02 -12.14 2.16
C GLY A 70 13.56 -13.00 0.99
N PRO A 71 14.09 -14.23 0.86
CA PRO A 71 13.64 -15.18 -0.15
C PRO A 71 12.14 -15.45 0.00
N VAL A 72 11.39 -15.50 -1.10
CA VAL A 72 9.93 -15.68 -1.10
C VAL A 72 9.51 -16.89 -0.27
N ARG A 73 10.24 -18.01 -0.34
CA ARG A 73 9.93 -19.23 0.45
C ARG A 73 10.02 -19.04 1.97
N LEU A 74 10.68 -17.99 2.44
CA LEU A 74 10.80 -17.65 3.85
C LEU A 74 9.80 -16.57 4.30
N LEU A 75 9.02 -16.00 3.38
CA LEU A 75 8.01 -14.98 3.68
C LEU A 75 6.62 -15.62 3.75
N ASP A 76 5.82 -15.21 4.73
CA ASP A 76 4.43 -15.62 4.87
C ASP A 76 3.50 -14.65 4.10
N LEU A 77 3.62 -14.65 2.77
CA LEU A 77 2.76 -13.82 1.91
C LEU A 77 1.26 -14.19 2.06
N PRO A 78 0.86 -15.48 2.13
CA PRO A 78 -0.53 -15.84 2.35
C PRO A 78 -1.07 -15.38 3.71
N GLY A 79 -0.30 -15.56 4.79
CA GLY A 79 -0.69 -15.10 6.12
C GLY A 79 -0.82 -13.58 6.19
N LEU A 80 0.09 -12.84 5.54
CA LEU A 80 0.03 -11.39 5.45
C LEU A 80 -1.23 -10.91 4.70
N ARG A 81 -1.55 -11.52 3.54
CA ARG A 81 -2.78 -11.24 2.77
C ARG A 81 -4.02 -11.49 3.61
N HIS A 82 -4.08 -12.65 4.28
CA HIS A 82 -5.23 -13.02 5.11
C HIS A 82 -5.43 -12.04 6.28
N ALA A 83 -4.37 -11.71 7.01
CA ALA A 83 -4.45 -10.77 8.12
C ALA A 83 -4.88 -9.37 7.67
N ALA A 84 -4.38 -8.90 6.52
CA ALA A 84 -4.77 -7.63 5.94
C ALA A 84 -6.25 -7.61 5.53
N ALA A 85 -6.76 -8.70 4.93
CA ALA A 85 -8.17 -8.85 4.58
C ALA A 85 -9.08 -8.87 5.81
N VAL A 86 -8.71 -9.60 6.87
CA VAL A 86 -9.47 -9.64 8.13
C VAL A 86 -9.52 -8.24 8.76
N GLY A 87 -8.37 -7.57 8.88
CA GLY A 87 -8.31 -6.20 9.41
C GLY A 87 -9.10 -5.21 8.57
N ALA A 88 -9.12 -5.36 7.24
CA ALA A 88 -9.93 -4.54 6.35
C ALA A 88 -11.43 -4.78 6.54
N GLY A 89 -11.86 -6.03 6.76
CA GLY A 89 -13.25 -6.35 7.08
C GLY A 89 -13.72 -5.65 8.35
N ILE A 90 -12.93 -5.70 9.42
CA ILE A 90 -13.23 -5.02 10.69
C ILE A 90 -13.30 -3.50 10.48
N ARG A 91 -12.33 -2.90 9.78
CA ARG A 91 -12.34 -1.45 9.47
C ARG A 91 -13.56 -1.05 8.63
N HIS A 92 -13.97 -1.87 7.67
CA HIS A 92 -15.17 -1.60 6.86
C HIS A 92 -16.45 -1.61 7.69
N GLN A 93 -16.59 -2.59 8.60
CA GLN A 93 -17.73 -2.64 9.51
C GLN A 93 -17.80 -1.41 10.42
N LEU A 94 -16.66 -0.97 10.97
CA LEU A 94 -16.58 0.27 11.74
C LEU A 94 -16.95 1.49 10.88
N TRP A 95 -16.41 1.57 9.66
CA TRP A 95 -16.74 2.65 8.73
C TRP A 95 -18.23 2.74 8.45
N GLN A 96 -18.90 1.61 8.18
CA GLN A 96 -20.35 1.55 7.95
C GLN A 96 -21.16 2.15 9.10
N GLN A 97 -20.74 1.93 10.35
CA GLN A 97 -21.37 2.52 11.53
C GLN A 97 -21.18 4.04 11.56
N ILE A 98 -19.97 4.51 11.26
CA ILE A 98 -19.62 5.94 11.28
C ILE A 98 -20.36 6.75 10.22
N VAL A 99 -20.50 6.19 9.02
CA VAL A 99 -21.15 6.90 7.90
C VAL A 99 -22.65 6.62 7.80
N HIS A 100 -23.21 5.87 8.75
CA HIS A 100 -24.62 5.53 8.78
C HIS A 100 -25.51 6.79 8.69
N GLY A 101 -26.54 6.75 7.84
CA GLY A 101 -27.43 7.88 7.60
C GLY A 101 -26.91 8.95 6.63
N THR A 102 -25.66 8.86 6.16
CA THR A 102 -25.13 9.76 5.13
C THR A 102 -25.32 9.19 3.73
N ARG A 103 -25.53 10.04 2.73
CA ARG A 103 -25.47 9.61 1.31
C ARG A 103 -24.02 9.26 0.92
N PRO A 104 -23.80 8.39 -0.09
CA PRO A 104 -22.47 8.21 -0.68
C PRO A 104 -21.88 9.56 -1.07
N ALA A 105 -20.60 9.75 -0.77
CA ALA A 105 -19.85 10.94 -1.15
C ALA A 105 -19.20 10.75 -2.52
N THR A 106 -19.10 11.84 -3.26
CA THR A 106 -18.28 11.94 -4.45
C THR A 106 -16.79 11.77 -4.06
N PRO A 107 -16.04 10.85 -4.71
CA PRO A 107 -14.62 10.67 -4.46
C PRO A 107 -13.75 11.88 -4.84
N TRP A 108 -12.58 12.02 -4.19
CA TRP A 108 -11.61 13.09 -4.48
C TRP A 108 -11.24 13.22 -5.96
N PRO A 109 -10.98 12.12 -6.72
CA PRO A 109 -10.59 12.23 -8.12
C PRO A 109 -11.57 12.99 -9.02
N VAL A 110 -12.86 13.04 -8.66
CA VAL A 110 -13.86 13.82 -9.42
C VAL A 110 -13.62 15.33 -9.26
N PHE A 111 -13.32 15.78 -8.04
CA PHE A 111 -13.01 17.17 -7.75
C PHE A 111 -11.66 17.58 -8.34
N GLU A 112 -10.65 16.71 -8.21
CA GLU A 112 -9.33 16.90 -8.80
C GLU A 112 -9.39 16.98 -10.33
N SER A 113 -10.13 16.07 -10.99
CA SER A 113 -10.30 16.11 -12.44
C SER A 113 -10.96 17.41 -12.91
N ARG A 114 -11.93 17.92 -12.15
CA ARG A 114 -12.60 19.20 -12.47
C ARG A 114 -11.62 20.36 -12.35
N HIS A 115 -10.78 20.37 -11.33
CA HIS A 115 -9.73 21.36 -11.15
C HIS A 115 -8.71 21.33 -12.29
N LEU A 116 -8.24 20.14 -12.66
CA LEU A 116 -7.27 19.97 -13.75
C LEU A 116 -7.80 20.37 -15.13
N THR A 117 -9.13 20.37 -15.31
CA THR A 117 -9.78 20.75 -16.57
C THR A 117 -9.89 22.26 -16.74
N ASP A 118 -10.18 22.98 -15.66
CA ASP A 118 -10.36 24.45 -15.66
C ASP A 118 -9.92 25.03 -14.30
N PRO A 119 -8.60 25.16 -14.08
CA PRO A 119 -8.06 25.53 -12.76
C PRO A 119 -8.38 26.98 -12.38
N ASP A 120 -8.58 27.86 -13.36
CA ASP A 120 -8.92 29.27 -13.14
C ASP A 120 -10.36 29.40 -12.60
N ARG A 121 -11.30 28.63 -13.17
CA ARG A 121 -12.71 28.65 -12.74
C ARG A 121 -12.99 27.74 -11.55
N TYR A 122 -12.20 26.68 -11.38
CA TYR A 122 -12.33 25.70 -10.32
C TYR A 122 -10.97 25.45 -9.64
N PRO A 123 -10.51 26.39 -8.78
CA PRO A 123 -9.21 26.29 -8.13
C PRO A 123 -9.17 25.14 -7.11
N LEU A 124 -7.96 24.69 -6.78
CA LEU A 124 -7.72 23.53 -5.91
C LEU A 124 -8.34 23.71 -4.52
N ASP A 125 -8.25 24.91 -3.94
CA ASP A 125 -8.84 25.21 -2.63
C ASP A 125 -10.35 24.98 -2.63
N ARG A 126 -11.03 25.42 -3.70
CA ARG A 126 -12.46 25.18 -3.88
C ARG A 126 -12.78 23.69 -4.06
N ALA A 127 -11.95 22.95 -4.80
CA ALA A 127 -12.10 21.50 -4.95
C ALA A 127 -11.99 20.78 -3.59
N SER A 128 -11.03 21.21 -2.77
CA SER A 128 -10.83 20.73 -1.39
C SER A 128 -12.03 21.04 -0.49
N GLU A 129 -12.51 22.28 -0.50
CA GLU A 129 -13.70 22.71 0.24
C GLU A 129 -14.94 21.90 -0.15
N ASP A 130 -15.23 21.79 -1.45
CA ASP A 130 -16.39 21.05 -1.96
C ASP A 130 -16.32 19.56 -1.58
N PHE A 131 -15.13 18.93 -1.67
CA PHE A 131 -14.94 17.54 -1.24
C PHE A 131 -15.20 17.39 0.27
N HIS A 132 -14.66 18.32 1.07
CA HIS A 132 -14.75 18.27 2.52
C HIS A 132 -16.11 18.67 3.08
N ALA A 133 -16.94 19.41 2.33
CA ALA A 133 -18.29 19.82 2.69
C ALA A 133 -19.32 18.66 2.69
N GLN A 134 -18.91 17.47 2.24
CA GLN A 134 -19.81 16.32 2.13
C GLN A 134 -20.11 15.71 3.51
N PRO A 135 -21.37 15.44 3.87
CA PRO A 135 -21.74 14.90 5.20
C PRO A 135 -20.99 13.61 5.58
N ARG A 136 -20.78 12.71 4.62
CA ARG A 136 -20.01 11.47 4.84
C ARG A 136 -18.55 11.75 5.17
N VAL A 137 -17.94 12.71 4.48
CA VAL A 137 -16.55 13.14 4.73
C VAL A 137 -16.44 13.82 6.10
N HIS A 138 -17.43 14.64 6.49
CA HIS A 138 -17.50 15.20 7.84
C HIS A 138 -17.56 14.13 8.92
N ALA A 139 -18.42 13.11 8.77
CA ALA A 139 -18.53 12.02 9.73
C ALA A 139 -17.19 11.28 9.92
N MET A 140 -16.51 10.96 8.81
CA MET A 140 -15.18 10.34 8.83
C MET A 140 -14.14 11.23 9.52
N ARG A 141 -14.10 12.53 9.20
CA ARG A 141 -13.15 13.48 9.80
C ARG A 141 -13.38 13.66 11.29
N LEU A 142 -14.64 13.76 11.72
CA LEU A 142 -14.99 13.87 13.14
C LEU A 142 -14.57 12.62 13.91
N HIS A 143 -14.81 11.42 13.36
CA HIS A 143 -14.33 10.19 13.96
C HIS A 143 -12.79 10.13 14.04
N ALA A 144 -12.11 10.48 12.94
CA ALA A 144 -10.64 10.49 12.90
C ALA A 144 -10.03 11.46 13.93
N ALA A 145 -10.69 12.59 14.21
CA ALA A 145 -10.25 13.56 15.21
C ALA A 145 -10.42 13.06 16.66
N THR A 146 -11.39 12.18 16.92
CA THR A 146 -11.69 11.66 18.28
C THR A 146 -11.11 10.27 18.56
N SER A 147 -10.65 9.56 17.51
CA SER A 147 -10.14 8.19 17.60
C SER A 147 -8.76 8.04 16.93
N PRO A 148 -7.69 8.65 17.48
CA PRO A 148 -6.35 8.47 16.93
C PRO A 148 -5.85 7.03 17.12
N GLY A 149 -5.12 6.49 16.14
CA GLY A 149 -4.46 5.18 16.24
C GLY A 149 -5.09 4.08 15.37
N ALA A 150 -5.15 2.85 15.87
CA ALA A 150 -5.49 1.65 15.09
C ALA A 150 -6.90 1.64 14.47
N GLY A 151 -7.80 2.52 14.95
CA GLY A 151 -9.13 2.74 14.39
C GLY A 151 -9.22 3.90 13.39
N HIS A 152 -8.09 4.53 13.03
CA HIS A 152 -8.09 5.68 12.14
C HIS A 152 -8.57 5.29 10.73
N LEU A 153 -9.68 5.89 10.30
CA LEU A 153 -10.23 5.73 8.96
C LEU A 153 -9.88 6.96 8.13
N SER A 154 -8.95 6.79 7.19
CA SER A 154 -8.55 7.88 6.30
C SER A 154 -9.65 8.21 5.30
N VAL A 155 -9.91 9.52 5.13
CA VAL A 155 -10.76 10.03 4.04
C VAL A 155 -10.18 9.73 2.65
N GLY A 156 -8.87 9.51 2.55
CA GLY A 156 -8.22 9.12 1.30
C GLY A 156 -8.61 7.71 0.82
N GLU A 157 -9.14 6.86 1.70
CA GLU A 157 -9.65 5.53 1.33
C GLU A 157 -11.18 5.54 1.08
N LEU A 158 -11.84 6.70 1.09
CA LEU A 158 -13.30 6.84 0.95
C LEU A 158 -13.85 6.05 -0.25
N GLU A 159 -13.23 6.20 -1.41
CA GLU A 159 -13.67 5.54 -2.64
C GLU A 159 -13.66 4.01 -2.49
N MET A 160 -12.61 3.47 -1.88
CA MET A 160 -12.50 2.04 -1.65
C MET A 160 -13.47 1.54 -0.58
N TYR A 161 -13.73 2.31 0.48
CA TYR A 161 -14.79 1.96 1.44
C TYR A 161 -16.16 1.87 0.75
N GLN A 162 -16.46 2.81 -0.16
CA GLN A 162 -17.71 2.85 -0.93
C GLN A 162 -17.81 1.74 -1.99
N ALA A 163 -16.69 1.18 -2.45
CA ALA A 163 -16.67 0.02 -3.35
C ALA A 163 -17.18 -1.28 -2.70
N GLY A 164 -17.30 -1.30 -1.37
CA GLY A 164 -17.89 -2.40 -0.61
C GLY A 164 -16.88 -3.23 0.17
N GLN A 165 -17.40 -4.08 1.06
CA GLN A 165 -16.57 -4.81 2.03
C GLN A 165 -15.57 -5.74 1.33
N VAL A 166 -16.05 -6.60 0.43
CA VAL A 166 -15.21 -7.60 -0.25
C VAL A 166 -14.14 -6.92 -1.11
N ALA A 167 -14.50 -5.85 -1.83
CA ALA A 167 -13.55 -5.07 -2.61
C ALA A 167 -12.44 -4.48 -1.72
N TYR A 168 -12.80 -3.87 -0.59
CA TYR A 168 -11.82 -3.33 0.36
C TYR A 168 -10.92 -4.43 0.95
N GLN A 169 -11.46 -5.60 1.27
CA GLN A 169 -10.68 -6.73 1.76
C GLN A 169 -9.65 -7.20 0.73
N HIS A 170 -10.07 -7.38 -0.53
CA HIS A 170 -9.17 -7.78 -1.61
C HIS A 170 -8.11 -6.72 -1.90
N TYR A 171 -8.50 -5.45 -1.95
CA TYR A 171 -7.57 -4.33 -2.13
C TYR A 171 -6.50 -4.33 -1.05
N ARG A 172 -6.90 -4.40 0.23
CA ARG A 172 -5.94 -4.39 1.35
C ARG A 172 -5.08 -5.65 1.39
N ALA A 173 -5.61 -6.82 1.01
CA ALA A 173 -4.82 -8.04 0.87
C ALA A 173 -3.74 -7.90 -0.19
N ALA A 174 -4.09 -7.37 -1.37
CA ALA A 174 -3.17 -7.15 -2.47
C ALA A 174 -2.08 -6.13 -2.10
N SER A 175 -2.46 -4.96 -1.61
CA SER A 175 -1.50 -3.91 -1.23
C SER A 175 -0.58 -4.32 -0.08
N ALA A 176 -1.00 -5.23 0.80
CA ALA A 176 -0.17 -5.68 1.93
C ALA A 176 1.11 -6.40 1.49
N VAL A 177 1.08 -7.09 0.34
CA VAL A 177 2.26 -7.76 -0.22
C VAL A 177 2.95 -6.96 -1.31
N ALA A 178 2.19 -6.17 -2.08
CA ALA A 178 2.71 -5.44 -3.23
C ALA A 178 3.26 -4.04 -2.86
N GLY A 179 2.87 -3.46 -1.72
CA GLY A 179 3.15 -2.06 -1.43
C GLY A 179 2.40 -1.11 -2.36
N ASP A 180 2.93 0.10 -2.57
CA ASP A 180 2.35 1.14 -3.43
C ASP A 180 2.98 1.19 -4.83
N ALA A 181 4.18 0.64 -4.99
CA ALA A 181 4.89 0.49 -6.26
C ALA A 181 5.85 -0.71 -6.18
N MET A 182 6.28 -1.21 -7.34
CA MET A 182 7.18 -2.35 -7.45
C MET A 182 8.27 -2.13 -8.50
N LEU A 183 9.51 -2.46 -8.14
CA LEU A 183 10.61 -2.62 -9.09
C LEU A 183 10.84 -4.12 -9.30
N THR A 184 10.65 -4.58 -10.53
CA THR A 184 10.84 -5.99 -10.90
C THR A 184 12.32 -6.32 -11.05
N ALA A 185 12.66 -7.62 -11.05
CA ALA A 185 14.07 -8.06 -11.12
C ALA A 185 14.75 -7.71 -12.45
N ASP A 186 13.99 -7.53 -13.53
CA ASP A 186 14.43 -7.06 -14.84
C ASP A 186 14.44 -5.53 -14.97
N GLY A 187 14.15 -4.80 -13.89
CA GLY A 187 14.27 -3.34 -13.81
C GLY A 187 13.03 -2.56 -14.27
N HIS A 188 11.90 -3.23 -14.56
CA HIS A 188 10.65 -2.54 -14.84
C HIS A 188 10.04 -1.94 -13.57
N HIS A 189 9.62 -0.68 -13.68
CA HIS A 189 8.97 0.03 -12.60
C HIS A 189 7.44 -0.02 -12.77
N LEU A 190 6.78 -0.80 -11.92
CA LEU A 190 5.32 -0.88 -11.84
C LEU A 190 4.84 0.11 -10.78
N ALA A 191 4.07 1.12 -11.20
CA ALA A 191 3.48 2.10 -10.29
C ALA A 191 2.14 2.57 -10.85
N PRO A 192 1.20 3.00 -9.99
CA PRO A 192 -0.03 3.60 -10.47
C PRO A 192 0.26 4.91 -11.21
N ALA A 193 -0.50 5.21 -12.27
CA ALA A 193 -0.32 6.46 -13.01
C ALA A 193 -0.71 7.73 -12.22
N SER A 194 -1.55 7.58 -11.18
CA SER A 194 -1.90 8.65 -10.22
C SER A 194 -2.52 8.05 -8.95
N ASP A 195 -2.93 8.91 -8.01
CA ASP A 195 -3.65 8.48 -6.81
C ASP A 195 -5.10 8.05 -7.04
N ALA A 196 -5.62 8.18 -8.27
CA ALA A 196 -6.95 7.69 -8.63
C ALA A 196 -7.05 6.17 -8.40
N LEU A 197 -8.18 5.73 -7.82
CA LEU A 197 -8.32 4.34 -7.43
C LEU A 197 -8.18 3.37 -8.61
N ALA A 198 -8.71 3.72 -9.78
CA ALA A 198 -8.58 2.91 -10.99
C ALA A 198 -7.10 2.61 -11.32
N HIS A 199 -6.22 3.62 -11.24
CA HIS A 199 -4.79 3.45 -11.49
C HIS A 199 -4.12 2.58 -10.42
N ARG A 200 -4.52 2.72 -9.14
CA ARG A 200 -4.04 1.86 -8.05
C ARG A 200 -4.47 0.41 -8.24
N ILE A 201 -5.69 0.15 -8.74
CA ILE A 201 -6.15 -1.19 -9.07
C ILE A 201 -5.34 -1.77 -10.22
N THR A 202 -5.15 -1.03 -11.31
CA THR A 202 -4.33 -1.48 -12.46
C THR A 202 -2.91 -1.83 -12.03
N TYR A 203 -2.29 -1.02 -11.17
CA TYR A 203 -1.00 -1.34 -10.59
C TYR A 203 -1.03 -2.66 -9.80
N LEU A 204 -2.02 -2.84 -8.92
CA LEU A 204 -2.12 -4.07 -8.12
C LEU A 204 -2.35 -5.31 -8.98
N GLU A 205 -3.12 -5.22 -10.06
CA GLU A 205 -3.30 -6.31 -11.03
C GLU A 205 -1.95 -6.71 -11.65
N GLN A 206 -1.17 -5.73 -12.13
CA GLN A 206 0.15 -5.96 -12.69
C GLN A 206 1.14 -6.52 -11.65
N ALA A 207 1.15 -5.95 -10.45
CA ALA A 207 2.06 -6.37 -9.38
C ALA A 207 1.75 -7.79 -8.88
N LEU A 208 0.47 -8.16 -8.76
CA LEU A 208 0.08 -9.52 -8.39
C LEU A 208 0.45 -10.52 -9.49
N ALA A 209 0.18 -10.18 -10.76
CA ALA A 209 0.59 -11.02 -11.89
C ALA A 209 2.11 -11.23 -11.92
N HIS A 210 2.90 -10.18 -11.61
CA HIS A 210 4.34 -10.32 -11.48
C HIS A 210 4.73 -11.21 -10.29
N LEU A 211 4.16 -11.00 -9.10
CA LEU A 211 4.45 -11.80 -7.91
C LEU A 211 4.20 -13.30 -8.11
N ASP A 212 3.23 -13.68 -8.94
CA ASP A 212 2.95 -15.09 -9.28
C ASP A 212 4.06 -15.72 -10.15
N THR A 213 4.90 -14.90 -10.78
CA THR A 213 6.08 -15.35 -11.55
C THR A 213 7.36 -15.41 -10.70
N VAL A 214 7.34 -14.82 -9.50
CA VAL A 214 8.54 -14.73 -8.65
C VAL A 214 8.86 -16.08 -8.02
N GLY A 215 10.06 -16.58 -8.28
CA GLY A 215 10.55 -17.86 -7.80
C GLY A 215 10.76 -17.91 -6.28
N PRO A 216 10.77 -19.10 -5.66
CA PRO A 216 10.88 -19.26 -4.20
C PRO A 216 12.21 -18.74 -3.61
N GLU A 217 13.30 -18.75 -4.38
CA GLU A 217 14.61 -18.24 -3.95
C GLU A 217 14.80 -16.74 -4.26
N GLN A 218 14.00 -16.18 -5.16
CA GLN A 218 14.03 -14.75 -5.44
C GLN A 218 13.64 -13.98 -4.19
N ARG A 219 14.22 -12.79 -4.03
CA ARG A 219 14.09 -12.01 -2.80
C ARG A 219 13.23 -10.79 -3.04
N LEU A 220 12.29 -10.57 -2.13
CA LEU A 220 11.53 -9.33 -2.04
C LEU A 220 12.14 -8.45 -0.96
N LEU A 221 12.06 -7.14 -1.18
CA LEU A 221 12.57 -6.11 -0.28
C LEU A 221 11.59 -4.95 -0.23
N ALA A 222 11.27 -4.44 0.96
CA ALA A 222 10.40 -3.29 1.15
C ALA A 222 11.19 -2.05 1.56
N VAL A 223 10.96 -0.96 0.84
CA VAL A 223 11.60 0.34 1.04
C VAL A 223 10.51 1.38 1.30
N SER A 224 10.63 2.11 2.41
CA SER A 224 9.85 3.32 2.64
C SER A 224 10.52 4.47 1.91
N LEU A 225 9.74 5.21 1.11
CA LEU A 225 10.17 6.43 0.44
C LEU A 225 9.89 7.67 1.31
#